data_AF-X1EM76-F1
#
_entry.id   AF-X1EM76-F1
#
_cell.length_a   1.000
_cell.length_b   1.000
_cell.length_c   1.000
_cell.angle_alpha   90.00
_cell.angle_beta   90.00
_cell.angle_gamma   90.00
#
_symmetry.space_group_name_H-M   'P 1'
#
loop_
_entity.id
_entity.type
_entity.pdbx_description
1 polymer ?
#
loop_
_entity_poly.entity_id
_entity_poly.type
_entity_poly.pdbx_seq_one_letter_code
_entity_poly.pdbx_strand_id
1 'polypeptide(L)'
;EFAVDELARIGIIEKEDVLDSTVSRMPKAYPAYFGTYDQFHVIRDFIDKFENLFLIGRNGMHRYNNQDHSMLTAMTAVQNIINNAKTKENIWNVNVEKQYHEAG
;
A
#
# COMPACT_ATOMS: atom_id res chain seq x y z
N GLU A 1 -12.48 -3.43 28.20
CA GLU A 1 -11.75 -2.93 27.01
C GLU A 1 -11.25 -4.13 26.24
N PHE A 2 -11.77 -4.42 25.05
CA PHE A 2 -11.46 -5.68 24.36
C PHE A 2 -9.95 -5.93 24.20
N ALA A 3 -9.17 -4.93 23.77
CA ALA A 3 -7.73 -5.08 23.58
C ALA A 3 -6.95 -5.26 24.90
N VAL A 4 -7.23 -4.47 25.93
CA VAL A 4 -6.56 -4.59 27.25
C VAL A 4 -6.89 -5.92 27.91
N ASP A 5 -8.17 -6.32 27.88
CA ASP A 5 -8.63 -7.59 28.45
C ASP A 5 -8.02 -8.80 27.71
N GLU A 6 -7.87 -8.72 26.38
CA GLU A 6 -7.19 -9.75 25.59
C GLU A 6 -5.69 -9.83 25.88
N LEU A 7 -4.98 -8.68 25.92
CA LEU A 7 -3.55 -8.60 26.20
C LEU A 7 -3.19 -9.15 27.59
N ALA A 8 -4.03 -8.87 28.60
CA ALA A 8 -3.89 -9.45 29.93
C ALA A 8 -4.15 -10.96 29.92
N ARG A 9 -5.19 -11.43 29.22
CA ARG A 9 -5.51 -12.86 29.12
C ARG A 9 -4.39 -13.67 28.47
N ILE A 10 -3.66 -13.11 27.51
CA ILE A 10 -2.52 -13.77 26.85
C ILE A 10 -1.18 -13.51 27.56
N GLY A 11 -1.18 -12.77 28.68
CA GLY A 11 0.00 -12.58 29.54
C GLY A 11 1.04 -11.59 29.00
N ILE A 12 0.64 -10.60 28.21
CA ILE A 12 1.56 -9.56 27.70
C ILE A 12 1.67 -8.36 28.66
N ILE A 13 0.58 -8.04 29.37
CA ILE A 13 0.50 -6.90 30.29
C ILE A 13 -0.23 -7.30 31.57
N GLU A 14 0.05 -6.59 32.67
CA GLU A 14 -0.87 -6.51 33.81
C GLU A 14 -1.86 -5.37 33.57
N LYS A 15 -3.13 -5.58 33.89
CA LYS A 15 -4.19 -4.61 33.55
C LYS A 15 -4.07 -3.33 34.38
N GLU A 16 -3.56 -3.46 35.60
CA GLU A 16 -3.38 -2.39 36.57
C GLU A 16 -2.29 -1.40 36.16
N ASP A 17 -1.38 -1.79 35.26
CA ASP A 17 -0.27 -0.96 34.78
C ASP A 17 -0.64 -0.09 33.55
N VAL A 18 -1.87 -0.19 33.05
CA VAL A 18 -2.33 0.58 31.88
C VAL A 18 -2.65 2.02 32.29
N LEU A 19 -1.91 2.99 31.73
CA LEU A 19 -2.09 4.42 32.02
C LEU A 19 -3.09 5.12 31.10
N ASP A 20 -3.14 4.75 29.81
CA ASP A 20 -4.00 5.36 28.80
C ASP A 20 -4.22 4.42 27.61
N SER A 21 -5.26 4.68 26.81
CA SER A 21 -5.57 3.95 25.59
C SER A 21 -5.97 4.87 24.43
N THR A 22 -5.60 4.50 23.21
CA THR A 22 -5.94 5.27 21.99
C THR A 22 -6.42 4.33 20.89
N VAL A 23 -7.47 4.73 20.19
CA VAL A 23 -8.02 4.01 19.03
C VAL A 23 -7.99 4.92 17.81
N SER A 24 -7.17 4.56 16.82
CA SER A 24 -7.16 5.21 15.51
C SER A 24 -7.79 4.30 14.46
N ARG A 25 -8.86 4.78 13.83
CA ARG A 25 -9.57 4.05 12.76
C ARG A 25 -9.12 4.61 11.42
N MET A 26 -8.47 3.78 10.61
CA MET A 26 -7.94 4.16 9.30
C MET A 26 -8.73 3.46 8.18
N PRO A 27 -9.69 4.16 7.53
CA PRO A 27 -10.33 3.65 6.33
C PRO A 27 -9.30 3.38 5.24
N LYS A 28 -9.49 2.32 4.46
CA LYS A 28 -8.60 1.94 3.34
C LYS A 28 -7.14 1.71 3.78
N ALA A 29 -6.92 1.16 4.96
CA ALA A 29 -5.57 0.81 5.43
C ALA A 29 -4.89 -0.24 4.55
N TYR A 30 -5.68 -1.16 3.98
CA TYR A 30 -5.20 -2.29 3.20
C TYR A 30 -5.94 -2.41 1.86
N PRO A 31 -5.20 -2.48 0.74
CA PRO A 31 -5.76 -2.93 -0.53
C PRO A 31 -6.21 -4.38 -0.37
N ALA A 32 -7.49 -4.61 -0.60
CA ALA A 32 -8.05 -5.93 -0.48
C ALA A 32 -8.17 -6.58 -1.85
N TYR A 33 -7.61 -7.78 -1.98
CA TYR A 33 -7.57 -8.55 -3.23
C TYR A 33 -8.65 -9.62 -3.22
N PHE A 34 -9.90 -9.18 -3.25
CA PHE A 34 -11.06 -10.07 -3.30
C PHE A 34 -12.13 -9.49 -4.22
N GLY A 35 -13.12 -10.32 -4.57
CA GLY A 35 -14.18 -9.91 -5.50
C GLY A 35 -13.62 -9.71 -6.90
N THR A 36 -13.85 -8.53 -7.49
CA THR A 36 -13.51 -8.20 -8.88
C THR A 36 -12.07 -7.72 -9.07
N TYR A 37 -11.14 -8.08 -8.16
CA TYR A 37 -9.76 -7.63 -8.23
C TYR A 37 -9.01 -8.19 -9.44
N ASP A 38 -9.39 -9.37 -9.92
CA ASP A 38 -8.91 -9.97 -11.18
C ASP A 38 -9.16 -9.05 -12.41
N GLN A 39 -10.15 -8.18 -12.32
CA GLN A 39 -10.49 -7.19 -13.34
C GLN A 39 -9.81 -5.83 -13.12
N PHE A 40 -8.85 -5.71 -12.21
CA PHE A 40 -8.15 -4.44 -11.92
C PHE A 40 -7.50 -3.83 -13.17
N HIS A 41 -7.09 -4.66 -14.13
CA HIS A 41 -6.56 -4.22 -15.41
C HIS A 41 -7.51 -3.27 -16.16
N VAL A 42 -8.84 -3.42 -16.03
CA VAL A 42 -9.82 -2.53 -16.67
C VAL A 42 -9.66 -1.08 -16.20
N ILE A 43 -9.40 -0.88 -14.90
CA ILE A 43 -9.17 0.44 -14.32
C ILE A 43 -7.80 0.97 -14.76
N ARG A 44 -6.77 0.12 -14.74
CA ARG A 44 -5.43 0.49 -15.19
C ARG A 44 -5.45 0.93 -16.66
N ASP A 45 -6.00 0.13 -17.56
CA ASP A 45 -6.06 0.41 -19.00
C ASP A 45 -6.86 1.68 -19.31
N PHE A 46 -7.88 1.99 -18.49
CA PHE A 46 -8.61 3.25 -18.59
C PHE A 46 -7.74 4.44 -18.14
N ILE A 47 -7.11 4.34 -16.97
CA ILE A 47 -6.33 5.45 -16.38
C ILE A 47 -5.01 5.70 -17.11
N ASP A 48 -4.37 4.65 -17.66
CA ASP A 48 -3.09 4.76 -18.36
C ASP A 48 -3.20 5.62 -19.64
N LYS A 49 -4.41 5.88 -20.15
CA LYS A 49 -4.69 6.81 -21.26
C LYS A 49 -4.45 8.28 -20.93
N PHE A 50 -4.49 8.66 -19.64
CA PHE A 50 -4.27 10.05 -19.23
C PHE A 50 -2.78 10.32 -19.04
N GLU A 51 -2.13 11.00 -19.97
CA GLU A 51 -0.67 11.24 -19.96
C GLU A 51 -0.18 12.01 -18.73
N ASN A 52 -1.05 12.77 -18.06
CA ASN A 52 -0.74 13.62 -16.91
C ASN A 52 -1.26 13.07 -15.56
N LEU A 53 -1.67 11.80 -15.50
CA LEU A 53 -2.13 11.15 -14.28
C LEU A 53 -1.25 9.94 -13.93
N PHE A 54 -0.68 9.94 -12.73
CA PHE A 54 0.22 8.91 -12.23
C PHE A 54 -0.34 8.32 -10.94
N LEU A 55 -0.63 7.02 -10.94
CA LEU A 55 -1.06 6.29 -9.75
C LEU A 55 0.17 5.76 -9.02
N ILE A 56 0.34 6.15 -7.76
CA ILE A 56 1.50 5.81 -6.93
C ILE A 56 1.08 5.35 -5.53
N GLY A 57 1.98 4.68 -4.83
CA GLY A 57 1.78 4.24 -3.45
C GLY A 57 0.71 3.15 -3.29
N ARG A 58 0.43 2.82 -2.03
CA ARG A 58 -0.41 1.67 -1.64
C ARG A 58 -1.81 1.68 -2.26
N ASN A 59 -2.60 2.72 -1.97
CA ASN A 59 -3.98 2.79 -2.44
C ASN A 59 -4.11 3.36 -3.86
N GLY A 60 -3.19 4.23 -4.27
CA GLY A 60 -3.21 4.77 -5.64
C GLY A 60 -3.00 3.66 -6.67
N MET A 61 -2.06 2.75 -6.40
CA MET A 61 -1.83 1.57 -7.26
C MET A 61 -2.71 0.38 -6.89
N HIS A 62 -3.50 0.47 -5.80
CA HIS A 62 -4.21 -0.66 -5.17
C HIS A 62 -3.32 -1.90 -4.98
N ARG A 63 -2.08 -1.67 -4.49
CA ARG A 63 -1.09 -2.71 -4.22
C ARG A 63 -0.63 -2.68 -2.78
N TYR A 64 -0.43 -3.85 -2.19
CA TYR A 64 0.14 -4.05 -0.85
C TYR A 64 1.62 -3.62 -0.84
N ASN A 65 1.84 -2.31 -0.78
CA ASN A 65 3.15 -1.70 -0.74
C ASN A 65 3.52 -1.33 0.69
N ASN A 66 4.77 -1.62 1.06
CA ASN A 66 5.42 -1.03 2.21
C ASN A 66 5.82 0.43 1.91
N GLN A 67 6.34 1.12 2.92
CA GLN A 67 6.69 2.54 2.81
C GLN A 67 7.77 2.79 1.76
N ASP A 68 8.82 1.97 1.72
CA ASP A 68 9.91 2.07 0.75
C ASP A 68 9.40 1.92 -0.70
N HIS A 69 8.55 0.94 -0.96
CA HIS A 69 7.92 0.76 -2.27
C HIS A 69 7.03 1.95 -2.64
N SER A 70 6.25 2.46 -1.68
CA SER A 70 5.40 3.62 -1.92
C SER A 70 6.22 4.85 -2.26
N MET A 71 7.33 5.08 -1.57
CA MET A 71 8.25 6.17 -1.86
C MET A 71 8.94 6.01 -3.21
N LEU A 72 9.41 4.81 -3.55
CA LEU A 72 10.03 4.54 -4.86
C LEU A 72 9.06 4.84 -6.01
N THR A 73 7.79 4.44 -5.90
CA THR A 73 6.78 4.75 -6.94
C THR A 73 6.59 6.26 -7.12
N ALA A 74 6.67 7.04 -6.05
CA ALA A 74 6.61 8.50 -6.11
C ALA A 74 7.85 9.09 -6.80
N MET A 75 9.04 8.62 -6.44
CA MET A 75 10.30 9.04 -7.07
C MET A 75 10.31 8.73 -8.57
N THR A 76 9.86 7.53 -8.96
CA THR A 76 9.74 7.13 -10.37
C THR A 76 8.74 8.02 -11.12
N ALA A 77 7.60 8.35 -10.52
CA ALA A 77 6.64 9.27 -11.13
C ALA A 77 7.21 10.68 -11.34
N VAL A 78 7.93 11.23 -10.35
CA VAL A 78 8.62 12.52 -10.47
C VAL A 78 9.66 12.47 -11.59
N GLN A 79 10.44 11.39 -11.68
CA GLN A 79 11.43 11.22 -12.74
C GLN A 79 10.79 11.16 -14.14
N ASN A 80 9.62 10.50 -14.26
CA ASN A 80 8.87 10.47 -15.50
C ASN A 80 8.40 11.86 -15.91
N ILE A 81 7.87 12.64 -14.96
CA ILE A 81 7.42 14.01 -15.21
C ILE A 81 8.58 14.90 -15.70
N ILE A 82 9.72 14.86 -15.02
CA ILE A 82 10.92 15.66 -15.38
C ILE A 82 11.43 15.28 -16.78
N ASN A 83 11.40 13.99 -17.12
CA ASN A 83 11.89 13.49 -18.40
C ASN A 83 10.83 13.54 -19.53
N ASN A 84 9.65 14.10 -19.28
CA ASN A 84 8.51 14.06 -20.20
C ASN A 84 8.15 12.63 -20.67
N ALA A 85 8.39 11.64 -19.81
CA ALA A 85 8.03 10.25 -20.05
C ALA A 85 6.55 10.03 -19.69
N LYS A 86 5.76 9.67 -20.69
CA LYS A 86 4.30 9.52 -20.55
C LYS A 86 3.87 8.11 -20.14
N THR A 87 4.75 7.13 -20.31
CA THR A 87 4.50 5.74 -19.94
C THR A 87 4.57 5.58 -18.42
N LYS A 88 3.80 4.63 -17.86
CA LYS A 88 3.79 4.32 -16.42
C LYS A 88 4.31 2.92 -16.09
N GLU A 89 4.79 2.17 -17.09
CA GLU A 89 5.25 0.78 -16.91
C GLU A 89 6.33 0.65 -15.83
N ASN A 90 7.29 1.58 -15.79
CA ASN A 90 8.33 1.58 -14.77
C ASN A 90 7.77 1.75 -13.35
N ILE A 91 6.72 2.56 -13.15
CA ILE A 91 6.02 2.71 -11.87
C ILE A 91 5.32 1.39 -11.51
N TRP A 92 4.63 0.76 -12.47
CA TRP A 92 3.98 -0.53 -12.28
C TRP A 92 4.97 -1.68 -12.02
N ASN A 93 6.26 -1.51 -12.31
CA ASN A 93 7.29 -2.55 -12.14
C ASN A 93 8.12 -2.43 -10.86
N VAL A 94 7.98 -1.36 -10.06
CA VAL A 94 8.77 -1.11 -8.83
C VAL A 94 8.79 -2.28 -7.83
N ASN A 95 7.80 -3.18 -7.86
CA ASN A 95 7.70 -4.32 -6.95
C ASN A 95 8.12 -5.67 -7.55
N VAL A 96 8.23 -5.79 -8.87
CA VAL A 96 8.36 -7.09 -9.54
C VAL A 96 9.75 -7.68 -9.31
N GLU A 97 10.76 -6.83 -9.15
CA GLU A 97 12.15 -7.28 -8.96
C GLU A 97 12.45 -7.79 -7.54
N LYS A 98 11.77 -7.26 -6.50
CA LYS A 98 12.02 -7.68 -5.10
C LYS A 98 11.21 -8.90 -4.68
N GLN A 99 10.01 -9.13 -5.23
CA GLN A 99 9.23 -10.35 -4.92
C GLN A 99 9.95 -11.65 -5.33
N TYR A 100 10.80 -11.61 -6.36
CA TYR A 100 11.63 -12.75 -6.74
C TYR A 100 12.72 -13.10 -5.70
N HIS A 101 13.08 -12.18 -4.81
CA HIS A 101 14.10 -12.39 -3.79
C HIS A 101 13.55 -12.77 -2.40
N GLU A 102 12.24 -12.64 -2.18
CA GLU A 102 11.57 -13.01 -0.91
C GLU A 102 10.92 -14.40 -0.95
N ALA A 103 10.93 -15.08 -2.09
CA ALA A 103 10.57 -16.50 -2.18
C ALA A 103 11.78 -17.36 -1.73
N GLY A 104 11.96 -17.47 -0.41
CA GLY A 104 12.82 -18.47 0.23
C GLY A 104 12.19 -19.85 0.21
#